data_AF-A0A7E4VKL9-F1
#
_entry.id   AF-A0A7E4VKL9-F1
#
_cell.length_a   1.000
_cell.length_b   1.000
_cell.length_c   1.000
_cell.angle_alpha   90.00
_cell.angle_beta   90.00
_cell.angle_gamma   90.00
#
_symmetry.space_group_name_H-M   'P 1'
#
loop_
_entity.id
_entity.type
_entity.pdbx_description
1 polymer ?
#
loop_
_entity_poly.entity_id
_entity_poly.type
_entity_poly.pdbx_seq_one_letter_code
_entity_poly.pdbx_strand_id
1 'polypeptide(L)'
;MPPDAMSDALLTFAIAVTWATRNRVWVSHHIMTKTEKKFVKIEKGEKVEILEIEPFQHNSPEYKCCFHKVHFKRAAAGIAILTIILALFSITISAIAKFWWTIIPAVIALVLACLILYAHKSEKQTFYLPYVVFNMVLIVSAICFVILGIVLIIFVPKWSQNFVQNVEGVRFSDSQQKIDATRVFMAVSLAILLAFIAIGTWFVYVVYKAFMYMRDMHLARHPYKFLYTNGIKNGLENTSSRPTSPRIGHANAGFKEKY
;
A
#
# COMPACT_ATOMS: atom_id res chain seq x y z
N MET A 1 -13.08 25.27 -23.68
CA MET A 1 -13.49 24.29 -22.66
C MET A 1 -14.28 25.06 -21.62
N PRO A 2 -15.53 24.67 -21.32
CA PRO A 2 -16.36 25.43 -20.38
C PRO A 2 -15.72 25.38 -18.97
N PRO A 3 -15.57 26.52 -18.28
CA PRO A 3 -14.85 26.65 -16.99
C PRO A 3 -15.46 25.81 -15.86
N ASP A 4 -16.71 25.39 -16.02
CA ASP A 4 -17.54 24.57 -15.15
C ASP A 4 -17.09 23.10 -15.10
N ALA A 5 -16.58 22.54 -16.20
CA ALA A 5 -16.17 21.13 -16.26
C ALA A 5 -14.93 20.80 -15.39
N MET A 6 -14.05 21.78 -15.17
CA MET A 6 -12.86 21.59 -14.33
C MET A 6 -13.21 21.64 -12.84
N SER A 7 -14.26 22.38 -12.48
CA SER A 7 -14.72 22.48 -11.09
C SER A 7 -15.38 21.19 -10.60
N ASP A 8 -16.16 20.53 -11.46
CA ASP A 8 -16.83 19.27 -11.12
C ASP A 8 -15.85 18.11 -10.98
N ALA A 9 -14.80 18.07 -11.80
CA ALA A 9 -13.74 17.08 -11.70
C ALA A 9 -12.96 17.21 -10.38
N LEU A 10 -12.63 18.45 -9.98
CA LEU A 10 -11.94 18.74 -8.72
C LEU A 10 -12.82 18.44 -7.49
N LEU A 11 -14.12 18.75 -7.57
CA LEU A 11 -15.07 18.44 -6.49
C LEU A 11 -15.25 16.93 -6.31
N THR A 12 -15.42 16.19 -7.42
CA THR A 12 -15.54 14.72 -7.39
C THR A 12 -14.29 14.07 -6.80
N PHE A 13 -13.11 14.62 -7.12
CA PHE A 13 -11.84 14.15 -6.61
C PHE A 13 -11.63 14.48 -5.12
N ALA A 14 -11.97 15.69 -4.68
CA ALA A 14 -11.92 16.09 -3.28
C ALA A 14 -12.86 15.23 -2.41
N ILE A 15 -14.05 14.92 -2.91
CA ILE A 15 -15.00 14.01 -2.24
C ILE A 15 -14.41 12.60 -2.15
N ALA A 16 -13.80 12.09 -3.21
CA ALA A 16 -13.17 10.77 -3.22
C ALA A 16 -12.00 10.66 -2.22
N VAL A 17 -11.14 11.68 -2.13
CA VAL A 17 -10.01 11.74 -1.19
C VAL A 17 -10.48 11.86 0.26
N THR A 18 -11.49 12.70 0.52
CA THR A 18 -12.06 12.89 1.86
C THR A 18 -12.79 11.63 2.34
N TRP A 19 -13.48 10.93 1.44
CA TRP A 19 -14.13 9.65 1.74
C TRP A 19 -13.09 8.54 2.02
N ALA A 20 -12.00 8.48 1.26
CA ALA A 20 -10.94 7.50 1.44
C ALA A 20 -10.18 7.68 2.77
N THR A 21 -10.01 8.91 3.23
CA THR A 21 -9.34 9.22 4.51
C THR A 21 -10.25 8.97 5.71
N ARG A 22 -11.55 9.31 5.62
CA ARG A 22 -12.53 9.08 6.70
C ARG A 22 -12.78 7.59 6.98
N ASN A 23 -12.75 6.73 5.96
CA ASN A 23 -12.93 5.28 6.14
C ASN A 23 -11.68 4.55 6.68
N ARG A 24 -10.51 5.21 6.72
CA ARG A 24 -9.27 4.60 7.25
C ARG A 24 -9.30 4.42 8.78
N VAL A 25 -10.01 5.28 9.50
CA VAL A 25 -10.07 5.28 10.98
C VAL A 25 -11.00 4.17 11.51
N TRP A 26 -12.04 3.81 10.76
CA TRP A 26 -13.03 2.84 11.22
C TRP A 26 -12.57 1.38 11.16
N VAL A 27 -11.72 1.02 10.20
CA VAL A 27 -11.37 -0.39 9.94
C VAL A 27 -10.36 -0.94 10.96
N SER A 28 -9.55 -0.08 11.60
CA SER A 28 -8.51 -0.55 12.52
C SER A 28 -9.05 -1.08 13.86
N HIS A 29 -10.29 -0.72 14.24
CA HIS A 29 -10.89 -1.16 15.50
C HIS A 29 -11.71 -2.47 15.41
N HIS A 30 -12.08 -2.94 14.21
CA HIS A 30 -12.94 -4.12 14.05
C HIS A 30 -12.21 -5.43 13.76
N ILE A 31 -10.94 -5.39 13.36
CA ILE A 31 -10.19 -6.61 12.99
C ILE A 31 -9.73 -7.42 14.23
N MET A 32 -9.76 -6.84 15.44
CA MET A 32 -9.24 -7.51 16.65
C MET A 32 -10.31 -8.23 17.50
N THR A 33 -11.60 -8.14 17.19
CA THR A 33 -12.66 -8.53 18.17
C THR A 33 -13.49 -9.76 17.83
N LYS A 34 -13.28 -10.45 16.71
CA LYS A 34 -14.14 -11.59 16.32
C LYS A 34 -13.42 -12.94 16.26
N THR A 35 -12.86 -13.34 17.39
CA THR A 35 -12.67 -14.77 17.69
C THR A 35 -13.48 -15.08 18.94
N GLU A 36 -14.78 -15.34 18.76
CA GLU A 36 -15.59 -15.89 19.86
C GLU A 36 -15.09 -17.29 20.16
N LYS A 37 -14.36 -17.44 21.27
CA LYS A 37 -13.99 -18.75 21.79
C LYS A 37 -15.24 -19.39 22.40
N LYS A 38 -15.89 -20.30 21.67
CA LYS A 38 -16.90 -21.18 22.24
C LYS A 38 -16.22 -22.34 22.97
N PHE A 39 -16.37 -22.38 24.29
CA PHE A 39 -15.90 -23.50 25.10
C PHE A 39 -16.98 -24.60 25.12
N VAL A 40 -16.70 -25.73 24.48
CA VAL A 40 -17.51 -26.95 24.64
C VAL A 40 -17.10 -27.64 25.93
N LYS A 41 -18.02 -27.76 26.88
CA LYS A 41 -17.80 -28.42 28.18
C LYS A 41 -17.87 -29.93 27.98
N ILE A 42 -16.73 -30.62 27.96
CA ILE A 42 -16.67 -32.09 27.92
C ILE A 42 -16.69 -32.61 29.36
N GLU A 43 -17.69 -33.42 29.68
CA GLU A 43 -17.76 -34.17 30.93
C GLU A 43 -16.75 -35.32 30.92
N LYS A 44 -15.99 -35.42 32.02
CA LYS A 44 -14.92 -36.39 32.35
C LYS A 44 -13.53 -36.07 31.80
N GLY A 45 -12.82 -35.22 32.54
CA GLY A 45 -11.38 -35.38 32.81
C GLY A 45 -10.39 -34.65 31.91
N GLU A 46 -10.67 -34.47 30.63
CA GLU A 46 -9.77 -33.78 29.70
C GLU A 46 -10.57 -32.75 28.90
N LYS A 47 -10.34 -31.46 29.20
CA LYS A 47 -10.98 -30.36 28.46
C LYS A 47 -10.36 -30.31 27.05
N VAL A 48 -10.95 -31.03 26.11
CA VAL A 48 -10.62 -30.86 24.69
C VAL A 48 -11.28 -29.56 24.22
N GLU A 49 -10.48 -28.52 24.02
CA GLU A 49 -10.92 -27.26 23.42
C GLU A 49 -11.18 -27.50 21.93
N ILE A 50 -12.41 -27.91 21.57
CA ILE A 50 -12.82 -28.02 20.17
C ILE A 50 -12.97 -26.60 19.64
N LEU A 51 -11.92 -26.10 19.00
CA LEU A 51 -11.94 -24.84 18.29
C LEU A 51 -12.80 -25.02 17.02
N GLU A 52 -14.07 -24.64 17.09
CA GLU A 52 -14.93 -24.57 15.92
C GLU A 52 -14.42 -23.44 15.01
N ILE A 53 -13.80 -23.81 13.89
CA ILE A 53 -13.26 -22.86 12.91
C ILE A 53 -14.40 -22.50 11.95
N GLU A 54 -14.93 -21.29 12.07
CA GLU A 54 -15.89 -20.79 11.08
C GLU A 54 -15.25 -20.74 9.68
N PRO A 55 -15.98 -21.17 8.62
CA PRO A 55 -15.45 -21.12 7.27
C PRO A 55 -15.18 -19.67 6.84
N PHE A 56 -14.04 -19.44 6.19
CA PHE A 56 -13.65 -18.11 5.72
C PHE A 56 -14.70 -17.54 4.75
N GLN A 57 -15.33 -16.43 5.14
CA GLN A 57 -16.37 -15.79 4.34
C GLN A 57 -15.77 -14.96 3.20
N HIS A 58 -15.53 -15.58 2.05
CA HIS A 58 -14.96 -14.91 0.85
C HIS A 58 -15.77 -13.71 0.34
N ASN A 59 -17.08 -13.65 0.66
CA ASN A 59 -17.99 -12.64 0.12
C ASN A 59 -18.30 -11.50 1.11
N SER A 60 -17.58 -11.42 2.24
CA SER A 60 -17.79 -10.36 3.22
C SER A 60 -17.54 -8.97 2.58
N PRO A 61 -18.32 -7.95 2.96
CA PRO A 61 -18.25 -6.62 2.34
C PRO A 61 -16.88 -5.95 2.53
N GLU A 62 -16.14 -6.32 3.57
CA GLU A 62 -14.77 -5.86 3.85
C GLU A 62 -13.75 -6.18 2.75
N TYR A 63 -14.00 -7.21 1.91
CA TYR A 63 -13.11 -7.61 0.82
C TYR A 63 -13.55 -7.07 -0.56
N LYS A 64 -14.48 -6.10 -0.58
CA LYS A 64 -14.98 -5.49 -1.81
C LYS A 64 -14.67 -3.98 -1.86
N CYS A 65 -14.34 -3.50 -3.04
CA CYS A 65 -14.18 -2.09 -3.38
C CYS A 65 -15.29 -1.62 -4.32
N CYS A 66 -15.26 -0.32 -4.67
CA CYS A 66 -16.17 0.33 -5.61
C CYS A 66 -17.65 0.06 -5.27
N PHE A 67 -18.13 0.65 -4.18
CA PHE A 67 -19.50 0.46 -3.67
C PHE A 67 -19.84 -1.00 -3.35
N HIS A 68 -18.88 -1.74 -2.80
CA HIS A 68 -19.05 -3.16 -2.44
C HIS A 68 -19.38 -4.08 -3.62
N LYS A 69 -19.08 -3.68 -4.87
CA LYS A 69 -19.39 -4.48 -6.07
C LYS A 69 -18.23 -5.35 -6.54
N VAL A 70 -16.99 -4.88 -6.37
CA VAL A 70 -15.82 -5.53 -6.98
C VAL A 70 -14.91 -6.10 -5.90
N HIS A 71 -14.62 -7.40 -5.94
CA HIS A 71 -13.70 -8.03 -5.00
C HIS A 71 -12.25 -7.54 -5.20
N PHE A 72 -11.51 -7.25 -4.14
CA PHE A 72 -10.14 -6.70 -4.23
C PHE A 72 -9.20 -7.57 -5.09
N LYS A 73 -9.32 -8.91 -5.00
CA LYS A 73 -8.57 -9.86 -5.86
C LYS A 73 -8.77 -9.61 -7.36
N ARG A 74 -9.99 -9.28 -7.81
CA ARG A 74 -10.30 -8.94 -9.21
C ARG A 74 -9.84 -7.53 -9.56
N ALA A 75 -10.05 -6.57 -8.67
CA ALA A 75 -9.60 -5.19 -8.87
C ALA A 75 -8.08 -5.10 -9.04
N ALA A 76 -7.30 -5.80 -8.20
CA ALA A 76 -5.84 -5.84 -8.29
C ALA A 76 -5.35 -6.46 -9.61
N ALA A 77 -6.04 -7.49 -10.13
CA ALA A 77 -5.72 -8.04 -11.45
C ALA A 77 -6.01 -7.03 -12.57
N GLY A 78 -7.12 -6.29 -12.48
CA GLY A 78 -7.44 -5.20 -13.40
C GLY A 78 -6.38 -4.09 -13.40
N ILE A 79 -5.93 -3.67 -12.21
CA ILE A 79 -4.83 -2.70 -12.06
C ILE A 79 -3.55 -3.22 -12.71
N ALA A 80 -3.20 -4.50 -12.50
CA ALA A 80 -2.02 -5.08 -13.12
C ALA A 80 -2.09 -5.05 -14.65
N ILE A 81 -3.23 -5.43 -15.24
CA ILE A 81 -3.44 -5.36 -16.70
C ILE A 81 -3.32 -3.93 -17.20
N LEU A 82 -3.95 -2.97 -16.52
CA LEU A 82 -3.87 -1.56 -16.86
C LEU A 82 -2.42 -1.04 -16.79
N THR A 83 -1.68 -1.40 -15.73
CA THR A 83 -0.27 -1.01 -15.59
C THR A 83 0.60 -1.62 -16.70
N ILE A 84 0.34 -2.86 -17.15
CA ILE A 84 1.04 -3.46 -18.30
C ILE A 84 0.80 -2.61 -19.56
N ILE A 85 -0.45 -2.26 -19.86
CA ILE A 85 -0.80 -1.44 -21.03
C ILE A 85 -0.10 -0.07 -20.96
N LEU A 86 -0.17 0.60 -19.81
CA LEU A 86 0.47 1.90 -19.61
C LEU A 86 2.00 1.82 -19.69
N ALA A 87 2.61 0.76 -19.18
CA ALA A 87 4.06 0.55 -19.26
C ALA A 87 4.52 0.34 -20.70
N LEU A 88 3.80 -0.49 -21.48
CA LEU A 88 4.09 -0.68 -22.90
C LEU A 88 3.95 0.63 -23.69
N PHE A 89 2.88 1.38 -23.44
CA PHE A 89 2.69 2.68 -24.05
C PHE A 89 3.81 3.67 -23.69
N SER A 90 4.21 3.71 -22.42
CA SER A 90 5.31 4.55 -21.94
C SER A 90 6.64 4.18 -22.58
N ILE A 91 6.96 2.90 -22.73
CA ILE A 91 8.18 2.43 -23.40
C ILE A 91 8.18 2.89 -24.86
N THR A 92 7.07 2.72 -25.59
CA THR A 92 6.95 3.14 -26.99
C THR A 92 7.15 4.64 -27.15
N ILE A 93 6.49 5.47 -26.34
CA ILE A 93 6.68 6.92 -26.37
C ILE A 93 8.12 7.29 -26.04
N SER A 94 8.70 6.67 -25.01
CA SER A 94 10.07 6.96 -24.57
C SER A 94 11.10 6.64 -25.65
N ALA A 95 10.89 5.54 -26.39
CA ALA A 95 11.73 5.17 -27.53
C ALA A 95 11.63 6.18 -28.68
N ILE A 96 10.41 6.61 -29.04
CA ILE A 96 10.18 7.61 -30.09
C ILE A 96 10.78 8.96 -29.71
N ALA A 97 10.57 9.39 -28.46
CA ALA A 97 11.04 10.67 -27.94
C ALA A 97 12.53 10.67 -27.49
N LYS A 98 13.21 9.52 -27.58
CA LYS A 98 14.61 9.31 -27.15
C LYS A 98 14.86 9.64 -25.67
N PHE A 99 13.85 9.46 -24.82
CA PHE A 99 13.96 9.62 -23.37
C PHE A 99 14.35 8.29 -22.72
N TRP A 100 15.62 7.90 -22.85
CA TRP A 100 16.08 6.58 -22.38
C TRP A 100 15.92 6.36 -20.86
N TRP A 101 15.98 7.44 -20.07
CA TRP A 101 15.87 7.38 -18.61
C TRP A 101 14.47 6.99 -18.11
N THR A 102 13.40 7.20 -18.90
CA THR A 102 12.03 6.78 -18.54
C THR A 102 11.75 5.30 -18.83
N ILE A 103 12.59 4.63 -19.61
CA ILE A 103 12.40 3.21 -19.96
C ILE A 103 12.60 2.31 -18.75
N ILE A 104 13.61 2.59 -17.92
CA ILE A 104 13.94 1.79 -16.73
C ILE A 104 12.73 1.67 -15.77
N PRO A 105 12.12 2.76 -15.28
CA PRO A 105 10.96 2.64 -14.39
C PRO A 105 9.76 1.98 -15.07
N ALA A 106 9.57 2.14 -16.38
CA ALA A 106 8.50 1.49 -17.13
C ALA A 106 8.69 -0.04 -17.20
N VAL A 107 9.91 -0.52 -17.43
CA VAL A 107 10.24 -1.95 -17.41
C VAL A 107 10.06 -2.54 -16.01
N ILE A 108 10.48 -1.82 -14.96
CA ILE A 108 10.25 -2.25 -13.58
C ILE A 108 8.74 -2.36 -13.30
N ALA A 109 7.96 -1.35 -13.66
CA ALA A 109 6.50 -1.37 -13.50
C ALA A 109 5.85 -2.56 -14.23
N LEU A 110 6.31 -2.86 -15.45
CA LEU A 110 5.85 -4.00 -16.24
C LEU A 110 6.12 -5.33 -15.53
N VAL A 111 7.36 -5.54 -15.06
CA VAL A 111 7.74 -6.75 -14.32
C VAL A 111 6.90 -6.90 -13.05
N LEU A 112 6.76 -5.83 -12.26
CA LEU A 112 5.97 -5.84 -11.02
C LEU A 112 4.48 -6.10 -11.26
N ALA A 113 3.92 -5.59 -12.37
CA ALA A 113 2.54 -5.88 -12.75
C ALA A 113 2.37 -7.36 -13.16
N CYS A 114 3.31 -7.93 -13.91
CA CYS A 114 3.35 -9.37 -14.19
C CYS A 114 3.44 -10.22 -12.91
N LEU A 115 4.22 -9.76 -11.92
CA LEU A 115 4.30 -10.40 -10.60
C LEU A 115 2.95 -10.41 -9.89
N ILE A 116 2.13 -9.36 -9.98
CA ILE A 116 0.77 -9.36 -9.41
C ILE A 116 -0.10 -10.42 -10.09
N LEU A 117 -0.04 -10.55 -11.42
CA LEU A 117 -0.80 -11.57 -12.14
C LEU A 117 -0.34 -12.98 -11.77
N TYR A 118 0.98 -13.16 -11.58
CA TYR A 118 1.53 -14.41 -11.07
C TYR A 118 1.07 -14.69 -9.63
N ALA A 119 1.05 -13.67 -8.76
CA ALA A 119 0.53 -13.75 -7.39
C ALA A 119 -0.93 -14.18 -7.36
N HIS A 120 -1.73 -13.66 -8.30
CA HIS A 120 -3.14 -14.00 -8.44
C HIS A 120 -3.34 -15.48 -8.78
N LYS A 121 -2.50 -16.04 -9.66
CA LYS A 121 -2.55 -17.47 -10.05
C LYS A 121 -1.95 -18.41 -9.00
N SER A 122 -0.82 -18.03 -8.40
CA SER A 122 -0.08 -18.86 -7.44
C SER A 122 -0.59 -18.76 -6.00
N GLU A 123 -1.53 -17.85 -5.74
CA GLU A 123 -2.07 -17.52 -4.42
C GLU A 123 -1.00 -17.10 -3.38
N LYS A 124 0.18 -16.69 -3.84
CA LYS A 124 1.29 -16.24 -2.99
C LYS A 124 1.20 -14.74 -2.74
N GLN A 125 0.86 -14.38 -1.51
CA GLN A 125 0.68 -12.98 -1.07
C GLN A 125 1.95 -12.11 -1.17
N THR A 126 3.15 -12.69 -1.02
CA THR A 126 4.40 -11.93 -0.94
C THR A 126 4.72 -11.13 -2.20
N PHE A 127 4.20 -11.56 -3.36
CA PHE A 127 4.44 -10.90 -4.64
C PHE A 127 3.65 -9.59 -4.84
N TYR A 128 2.69 -9.27 -3.98
CA TYR A 128 1.98 -7.98 -4.04
C TYR A 128 2.80 -6.82 -3.45
N LEU A 129 3.68 -7.11 -2.47
CA LEU A 129 4.43 -6.09 -1.73
C LEU A 129 5.41 -5.27 -2.59
N PRO A 130 6.21 -5.88 -3.49
CA PRO A 130 7.15 -5.11 -4.32
C PRO A 130 6.46 -4.03 -5.16
N TYR A 131 5.26 -4.32 -5.70
CA TYR A 131 4.47 -3.33 -6.42
C TYR A 131 3.99 -2.18 -5.54
N VAL A 132 3.55 -2.48 -4.31
CA VAL A 132 3.11 -1.48 -3.34
C VAL A 132 4.26 -0.56 -2.96
N VAL A 133 5.43 -1.11 -2.64
CA VAL A 133 6.63 -0.33 -2.28
C VAL A 133 7.06 0.55 -3.45
N PHE A 134 7.12 -0.01 -4.66
CA PHE A 134 7.46 0.74 -5.86
C PHE A 134 6.50 1.92 -6.12
N ASN A 135 5.18 1.70 -6.02
CA ASN A 135 4.22 2.79 -6.19
C ASN A 135 4.32 3.85 -5.08
N MET A 136 4.63 3.46 -3.84
CA MET A 136 4.87 4.44 -2.77
C MET A 136 6.07 5.33 -3.08
N VAL A 137 7.16 4.76 -3.63
CA VAL A 137 8.33 5.55 -4.09
C VAL A 137 7.93 6.50 -5.22
N LEU A 138 7.12 6.05 -6.19
CA LEU A 138 6.63 6.91 -7.27
C LEU A 138 5.74 8.05 -6.75
N ILE A 139 4.87 7.78 -5.77
CA ILE A 139 4.02 8.82 -5.15
C ILE A 139 4.87 9.86 -4.42
N VAL A 140 5.86 9.42 -3.62
CA VAL A 140 6.77 10.34 -2.92
C VAL A 140 7.56 11.19 -3.92
N SER A 141 8.09 10.57 -4.98
CA SER A 141 8.77 11.28 -6.06
C SER A 141 7.87 12.31 -6.73
N ALA A 142 6.61 11.96 -7.04
CA ALA A 142 5.64 12.88 -7.61
C ALA A 142 5.33 14.06 -6.67
N ILE A 143 5.21 13.82 -5.36
CA ILE A 143 5.05 14.90 -4.37
C ILE A 143 6.26 15.84 -4.37
N CYS A 144 7.48 15.31 -4.44
CA CYS A 144 8.69 16.13 -4.57
C CYS A 144 8.67 16.98 -5.84
N PHE A 145 8.25 16.42 -6.98
CA PHE A 145 8.09 17.17 -8.23
C PHE A 145 7.01 18.26 -8.14
N VAL A 146 5.90 18.00 -7.44
CA VAL A 146 4.86 19.01 -7.18
C VAL A 146 5.43 20.17 -6.36
N ILE A 147 6.17 19.89 -5.28
CA ILE A 147 6.80 20.91 -4.44
C ILE A 147 7.81 21.73 -5.28
N LEU A 148 8.67 21.05 -6.04
CA LEU A 148 9.63 21.71 -6.93
C LEU A 148 8.93 22.60 -7.97
N GLY A 149 7.84 22.12 -8.57
CA GLY A 149 7.03 22.88 -9.52
C GLY A 149 6.43 24.15 -8.91
N ILE A 150 5.90 24.06 -7.68
CA ILE A 150 5.37 25.22 -6.95
C ILE A 150 6.49 26.24 -6.66
N VAL A 151 7.65 25.78 -6.18
CA VAL A 151 8.82 26.64 -5.95
C VAL A 151 9.21 27.35 -7.24
N LEU A 152 9.34 26.63 -8.36
CA LEU A 152 9.66 27.24 -9.64
C LEU A 152 8.63 28.31 -10.04
N ILE A 153 7.33 28.05 -9.91
CA ILE A 153 6.29 29.04 -10.25
C ILE A 153 6.44 30.34 -9.42
N ILE A 154 6.75 30.22 -8.13
CA ILE A 154 6.90 31.38 -7.23
C ILE A 154 8.17 32.18 -7.54
N PHE A 155 9.29 31.50 -7.86
CA PHE A 155 10.59 32.15 -8.03
C PHE A 155 10.92 32.54 -9.47
N VAL A 156 10.25 31.97 -10.48
CA VAL A 156 10.46 32.29 -11.90
C VAL A 156 10.38 33.79 -12.23
N PRO A 157 9.42 34.59 -11.71
CA PRO A 157 9.37 36.02 -12.00
C PRO A 157 10.61 36.80 -11.52
N LYS A 158 11.23 36.36 -10.41
CA LYS A 158 12.42 36.99 -9.84
C LYS A 158 13.69 36.57 -10.57
N TRP A 159 13.75 35.31 -11.01
CA TRP A 159 14.89 34.77 -11.74
C TRP A 159 14.91 35.22 -13.20
N SER A 160 13.75 35.34 -13.86
CA SER A 160 13.67 35.80 -15.25
C SER A 160 14.06 37.27 -15.39
N GLN A 161 13.70 38.13 -14.43
CA GLN A 161 14.12 39.54 -14.46
C GLN A 161 15.65 39.69 -14.35
N ASN A 162 16.28 38.92 -13.47
CA ASN A 162 17.74 38.91 -13.32
C ASN A 162 18.47 38.25 -14.49
N PHE A 163 17.85 37.28 -15.17
CA PHE A 163 18.44 36.62 -16.34
C PHE A 163 18.30 37.47 -17.61
N VAL A 164 17.18 38.17 -17.78
CA VAL A 164 16.94 39.05 -18.94
C VAL A 164 17.78 40.33 -18.86
N GLN A 165 18.05 40.87 -17.67
CA GLN A 165 18.94 42.03 -17.52
C GLN A 165 20.41 41.72 -17.84
N ASN A 166 20.84 40.45 -17.76
CA ASN A 166 22.20 40.03 -18.07
C ASN A 166 22.40 39.58 -19.53
N VAL A 167 21.33 39.54 -20.33
CA VAL A 167 21.41 39.28 -21.77
C VAL A 167 21.05 40.57 -22.51
N GLU A 168 21.95 41.54 -22.45
CA GLU A 168 21.90 42.77 -23.24
C GLU A 168 21.86 42.39 -24.74
N GLY A 169 20.69 42.50 -25.38
CA GLY A 169 20.63 42.47 -26.84
C GLY A 169 19.33 41.97 -27.45
N VAL A 170 18.51 41.18 -26.75
CA VAL A 170 17.30 40.61 -27.35
C VAL A 170 16.03 41.28 -26.81
N ARG A 171 15.65 42.40 -27.45
CA ARG A 171 14.34 43.03 -27.26
C ARG A 171 13.24 42.12 -27.80
N PHE A 172 12.71 41.24 -26.95
CA PHE A 172 11.49 40.50 -27.27
C PHE A 172 10.29 41.44 -27.10
N SER A 173 9.77 41.95 -28.22
CA SER A 173 8.53 42.75 -28.30
C SER A 173 7.25 42.00 -27.88
N ASP A 174 7.37 40.73 -27.48
CA ASP A 174 6.24 39.80 -27.24
C ASP A 174 6.42 39.00 -25.94
N SER A 175 7.12 39.57 -24.95
CA SER A 175 7.51 38.89 -23.71
C SER A 175 6.33 38.47 -22.85
N GLN A 176 5.21 39.21 -22.88
CA GLN A 176 4.06 38.95 -22.02
C GLN A 176 3.30 37.69 -22.44
N GLN A 177 3.07 37.49 -23.75
CA GLN A 177 2.34 36.33 -24.26
C GLN A 177 3.08 35.00 -23.97
N LYS A 178 4.41 35.01 -23.99
CA LYS A 178 5.24 33.83 -23.65
C LYS A 178 5.18 33.49 -22.16
N ILE A 179 5.10 34.49 -21.29
CA ILE A 179 4.98 34.29 -19.84
C ILE A 179 3.64 33.64 -19.50
N ASP A 180 2.55 34.12 -20.12
CA ASP A 180 1.21 33.59 -19.86
C ASP A 180 1.05 32.15 -20.37
N ALA A 181 1.55 31.84 -21.58
CA ALA A 181 1.56 30.47 -22.10
C ALA A 181 2.35 29.49 -21.20
N THR A 182 3.50 29.93 -20.68
CA THR A 182 4.32 29.12 -19.77
C THR A 182 3.60 28.85 -18.45
N ARG A 183 2.91 29.86 -17.88
CA ARG A 183 2.12 29.69 -16.64
C ARG A 183 0.98 28.70 -16.82
N VAL A 184 0.26 28.78 -17.94
CA VAL A 184 -0.83 27.84 -18.25
C VAL A 184 -0.29 26.42 -18.39
N PHE A 185 0.80 26.22 -19.14
CA PHE A 185 1.42 24.90 -19.29
C PHE A 185 1.87 24.29 -17.94
N MET A 186 2.48 25.10 -17.08
CA MET A 186 2.90 24.68 -15.74
C MET A 186 1.70 24.32 -14.85
N ALA A 187 0.62 25.12 -14.88
CA ALA A 187 -0.59 24.85 -14.12
C ALA A 187 -1.28 23.54 -14.56
N VAL A 188 -1.38 23.30 -15.87
CA VAL A 188 -1.92 22.05 -16.42
C VAL A 188 -1.04 20.86 -16.03
N SER A 189 0.28 21.00 -16.14
CA SER A 189 1.23 19.95 -15.75
C SER A 189 1.11 19.61 -14.26
N LEU A 190 0.94 20.61 -13.40
CA LEU A 190 0.73 20.45 -11.96
C LEU A 190 -0.58 19.72 -11.65
N ALA A 191 -1.68 20.09 -12.33
CA ALA A 191 -2.97 19.43 -12.17
C ALA A 191 -2.90 17.94 -12.57
N ILE A 192 -2.20 17.63 -13.67
CA ILE A 192 -1.95 16.27 -14.12
C ILE A 192 -1.15 15.48 -13.07
N LEU A 193 -0.09 16.07 -12.50
CA LEU A 193 0.70 15.42 -11.43
C LEU A 193 -0.13 15.11 -10.18
N LEU A 194 -1.02 16.03 -9.77
CA LEU A 194 -1.93 15.79 -8.64
C LEU A 194 -2.90 14.63 -8.92
N ALA A 195 -3.44 14.56 -10.15
CA ALA A 195 -4.27 13.44 -10.56
C ALA A 195 -3.50 12.11 -10.50
N PHE A 196 -2.25 12.08 -10.98
CA PHE A 196 -1.38 10.91 -10.88
C PHE A 196 -1.15 10.47 -9.44
N ILE A 197 -0.93 11.41 -8.50
CA ILE A 197 -0.73 11.10 -7.08
C ILE A 197 -1.96 10.40 -6.49
N ALA A 198 -3.17 10.87 -6.75
CA ALA A 198 -4.35 10.22 -6.18
C ALA A 198 -4.68 8.89 -6.85
N ILE A 199 -4.54 8.78 -8.18
CA ILE A 199 -4.72 7.50 -8.88
C ILE A 199 -3.70 6.49 -8.34
N GLY A 200 -2.43 6.89 -8.17
CA GLY A 200 -1.39 6.06 -7.58
C GLY A 200 -1.71 5.65 -6.14
N THR A 201 -2.18 6.58 -5.32
CA THR A 201 -2.61 6.30 -3.93
C THR A 201 -3.77 5.31 -3.90
N TRP A 202 -4.73 5.45 -4.82
CA TRP A 202 -5.84 4.52 -4.98
C TRP A 202 -5.35 3.12 -5.42
N PHE A 203 -4.39 3.03 -6.34
CA PHE A 203 -3.80 1.75 -6.76
C PHE A 203 -3.11 1.07 -5.58
N VAL A 204 -2.30 1.80 -4.82
CA VAL A 204 -1.65 1.27 -3.61
C VAL A 204 -2.68 0.73 -2.64
N TYR A 205 -3.75 1.48 -2.38
CA TYR A 205 -4.83 1.05 -1.48
C TYR A 205 -5.47 -0.27 -1.93
N VAL A 206 -5.87 -0.37 -3.20
CA VAL A 206 -6.54 -1.56 -3.75
C VAL A 206 -5.62 -2.77 -3.69
N VAL A 207 -4.36 -2.62 -4.10
CA VAL A 207 -3.39 -3.72 -4.14
C VAL A 207 -3.00 -4.14 -2.72
N TYR A 208 -2.84 -3.21 -1.78
CA TYR A 208 -2.61 -3.51 -0.36
C TYR A 208 -3.79 -4.25 0.27
N LYS A 209 -5.02 -3.86 -0.04
CA LYS A 209 -6.21 -4.59 0.42
C LYS A 209 -6.31 -5.99 -0.19
N ALA A 210 -5.89 -6.19 -1.44
CA ALA A 210 -5.77 -7.52 -2.03
C ALA A 210 -4.70 -8.36 -1.33
N PHE A 211 -3.56 -7.77 -0.95
CA PHE A 211 -2.54 -8.44 -0.13
C PHE A 211 -3.11 -8.88 1.22
N MET A 212 -3.79 -8.00 1.93
CA MET A 212 -4.42 -8.30 3.23
C MET A 212 -5.43 -9.44 3.10
N TYR A 213 -6.29 -9.41 2.07
CA TYR A 213 -7.21 -10.51 1.79
C TYR A 213 -6.50 -11.85 1.60
N MET A 214 -5.43 -11.88 0.80
CA MET A 214 -4.68 -13.12 0.56
C MET A 214 -4.00 -13.63 1.84
N ARG A 215 -3.55 -12.71 2.70
CA ARG A 215 -2.99 -13.03 4.02
C ARG A 215 -4.02 -13.68 4.91
N ASP A 216 -5.20 -13.06 5.03
CA ASP A 216 -6.26 -13.50 5.92
C ASP A 216 -6.85 -14.85 5.44
N MET A 217 -6.97 -15.04 4.12
CA MET A 217 -7.33 -16.32 3.51
C MET A 217 -6.27 -17.41 3.79
N HIS A 218 -4.98 -17.09 3.70
CA HIS A 218 -3.90 -18.04 3.99
C HIS A 218 -3.86 -18.42 5.47
N LEU A 219 -4.12 -17.46 6.38
CA LEU A 219 -4.25 -17.71 7.81
C LEU A 219 -5.42 -18.65 8.12
N ALA A 220 -6.58 -18.42 7.50
CA ALA A 220 -7.77 -19.25 7.69
C ALA A 220 -7.59 -20.70 7.21
N ARG A 221 -6.78 -20.95 6.17
CA ARG A 221 -6.48 -22.31 5.68
C ARG A 221 -5.52 -23.09 6.59
N HIS A 222 -4.69 -22.41 7.39
CA HIS A 222 -3.64 -23.04 8.20
C HIS A 222 -3.64 -22.55 9.66
N PRO A 223 -4.74 -22.78 10.41
CA PRO A 223 -4.93 -22.23 11.76
C PRO A 223 -3.89 -22.71 12.77
N TYR A 224 -3.39 -23.95 12.61
CA TYR A 224 -2.42 -24.56 13.53
C TYR A 224 -1.07 -23.81 13.60
N LYS A 225 -0.63 -23.17 12.50
CA LYS A 225 0.62 -22.37 12.51
C LYS A 225 0.50 -21.14 13.42
N PHE A 226 -0.69 -20.54 13.49
CA PHE A 226 -0.92 -19.37 14.31
C PHE A 226 -0.95 -19.72 15.81
N LEU A 227 -1.61 -20.83 16.17
CA LEU A 227 -1.66 -21.32 17.54
C LEU A 227 -0.28 -21.68 18.09
N TYR A 228 0.56 -22.32 17.28
CA TYR A 228 1.92 -22.68 17.71
C TYR A 228 2.80 -21.44 17.95
N THR A 229 2.73 -20.46 17.04
CA THR A 229 3.57 -19.24 17.13
C THR A 229 3.19 -18.36 18.32
N ASN A 230 1.88 -18.21 18.60
CA ASN A 230 1.41 -17.41 19.73
C ASN A 230 1.45 -18.18 21.06
N GLY A 231 1.22 -19.50 21.04
CA GLY A 231 1.34 -20.35 22.22
C GLY A 231 2.76 -20.37 22.79
N ILE A 232 3.78 -20.39 21.93
CA ILE A 232 5.19 -20.30 22.35
C ILE A 232 5.52 -18.94 22.94
N LYS A 233 5.02 -17.83 22.35
CA LYS A 233 5.24 -16.49 22.92
C LYS A 233 4.65 -16.36 24.32
N ASN A 234 3.42 -16.80 24.52
CA ASN A 234 2.76 -16.74 25.82
C ASN A 234 3.40 -17.72 26.84
N GLY A 235 3.92 -18.85 26.37
CA GLY A 235 4.66 -19.81 27.22
C GLY A 235 6.02 -19.28 27.69
N LEU A 236 6.73 -18.55 26.82
CA LEU A 236 8.01 -17.91 27.16
C LEU A 236 7.83 -16.68 28.06
N GLU A 237 6.78 -15.89 27.85
CA GLU A 237 6.50 -14.71 28.67
C GLU A 237 6.10 -15.10 30.11
N ASN A 238 5.40 -16.22 30.27
CA ASN A 238 5.06 -16.77 31.60
C ASN A 238 6.23 -17.47 32.32
N THR A 239 7.31 -17.84 31.62
CA THR A 239 8.50 -18.44 32.24
C THR A 239 9.59 -17.41 32.57
N SER A 240 9.55 -16.22 31.98
CA SER A 240 10.53 -15.15 32.22
C SER A 240 10.32 -14.35 33.51
N SER A 241 9.21 -14.54 34.25
CA SER A 241 8.87 -13.76 35.45
C SER A 241 9.08 -14.50 36.79
N ARG A 242 9.75 -15.67 36.80
CA ARG A 242 10.19 -16.32 38.07
C ARG A 242 11.69 -16.16 38.31
N PRO A 243 12.13 -15.19 39.13
CA PRO A 243 13.39 -15.30 39.85
C PRO A 243 13.16 -16.18 41.09
N THR A 244 13.29 -17.51 40.96
CA THR A 244 13.49 -18.38 42.12
C THR A 244 14.88 -18.97 42.04
N SER A 245 15.79 -18.33 42.78
CA SER A 245 17.08 -18.89 43.20
C SER A 245 16.86 -20.29 43.79
N PRO A 246 17.52 -21.34 43.27
CA PRO A 246 17.47 -22.66 43.89
C PRO A 246 18.26 -22.63 45.19
N ARG A 247 17.56 -22.82 46.32
CA ARG A 247 18.17 -23.12 47.61
C ARG A 247 18.61 -24.59 47.58
N ILE A 248 19.91 -24.80 47.41
CA ILE A 248 20.57 -26.09 47.54
C ILE A 248 20.42 -26.56 49.00
N GLY A 249 19.80 -27.71 49.21
CA GLY A 249 19.61 -28.33 50.52
C GLY A 249 19.64 -29.84 50.39
N HIS A 250 20.83 -30.39 50.62
CA HIS A 250 21.23 -31.80 50.57
C HIS A 250 20.21 -32.81 51.15
N ALA A 251 19.86 -33.83 50.36
CA ALA A 251 19.28 -35.08 50.86
C ALA A 251 20.39 -36.14 50.95
N ASN A 252 20.76 -36.51 52.17
CA ASN A 252 21.67 -37.63 52.44
C ASN A 252 20.95 -38.96 52.19
N ALA A 253 21.41 -39.71 51.20
CA ALA A 253 21.03 -41.10 50.98
C ALA A 253 21.90 -42.02 51.85
N GLY A 254 21.32 -42.61 52.89
CA GLY A 254 21.94 -43.68 53.67
C GLY A 254 21.69 -45.03 53.01
N PHE A 255 22.68 -45.55 52.30
CA PHE A 255 22.72 -46.92 51.78
C PHE A 255 23.34 -47.82 52.87
N LYS A 256 22.55 -48.72 53.46
CA LYS A 256 23.06 -49.79 54.35
C LYS A 256 23.19 -51.08 53.54
N GLU A 257 24.43 -51.46 53.25
CA GLU A 257 24.81 -52.81 52.84
C GLU A 257 24.72 -53.77 54.03
N LYS A 258 24.10 -54.93 53.82
CA LYS A 258 24.17 -56.11 54.70
C LYS A 258 25.12 -57.11 54.05
N TYR A 259 26.28 -57.34 54.67
CA TYR A 259 26.94 -58.65 54.81
C TYR A 259 27.69 -58.66 56.13
#